data_AF-A0A968BZ87-F1
#
_entry.id   AF-A0A968BZ87-F1
#
_cell.length_a   1.000
_cell.length_b   1.000
_cell.length_c   1.000
_cell.angle_alpha   90.00
_cell.angle_beta   90.00
_cell.angle_gamma   90.00
#
_symmetry.space_group_name_H-M   'P 1'
#
loop_
_entity.id
_entity.type
_entity.pdbx_description
1 polymer ?
#
loop_
_entity_poly.entity_id
_entity_poly.type
_entity_poly.pdbx_seq_one_letter_code
_entity_poly.pdbx_strand_id
1 'polypeptide(L)'
;SLANRLGMPVHIEPGLRERRLGNSSTGGFLRAVQATWQDPSFAHPGGESNGAAQRRGLAVVRRLQEQHVAEHIVLSTHGNLMALILQAFDPSV
;
A
#
# COMPACT_ATOMS: atom_id res chain seq x y z
N SER A 1 -10.19 -9.65 15.94
CA SER A 1 -9.02 -9.02 15.28
C SER A 1 -7.82 -9.08 16.22
N LEU A 2 -6.59 -8.85 15.74
CA LEU A 2 -5.40 -8.76 16.60
C LEU A 2 -5.56 -7.67 17.67
N ALA A 3 -6.05 -6.49 17.28
CA ALA A 3 -6.31 -5.37 18.19
C ALA A 3 -7.23 -5.76 19.37
N ASN A 4 -8.34 -6.47 19.11
CA ASN A 4 -9.24 -6.93 20.18
C ASN A 4 -8.54 -7.90 21.15
N ARG A 5 -7.65 -8.76 20.66
CA ARG A 5 -6.90 -9.70 21.51
C ARG A 5 -5.86 -9.00 22.38
N LEU A 6 -5.35 -7.85 21.93
CA LEU A 6 -4.35 -7.06 22.63
C LEU A 6 -4.95 -5.88 23.41
N GLY A 7 -6.28 -5.67 23.35
CA GLY A 7 -6.95 -4.52 23.95
C GLY A 7 -6.49 -3.17 23.36
N MET A 8 -5.99 -3.15 22.13
CA MET A 8 -5.43 -1.94 21.51
C MET A 8 -6.47 -1.19 20.67
N PRO A 9 -6.43 0.15 20.63
CA PRO A 9 -7.28 0.95 19.76
C PRO A 9 -6.94 0.69 18.28
N VAL A 10 -7.95 0.81 17.42
CA VAL A 10 -7.78 0.75 15.97
C VAL A 10 -8.01 2.14 15.39
N HIS A 11 -7.01 2.63 14.66
CA HIS A 11 -7.10 3.89 13.92
C HIS A 11 -7.23 3.59 12.42
N ILE A 12 -8.24 4.18 11.78
CA ILE A 12 -8.44 4.02 10.34
C ILE A 12 -7.56 5.02 9.60
N GLU A 13 -6.71 4.51 8.72
CA GLU A 13 -5.83 5.33 7.89
C GLU A 13 -6.15 5.14 6.39
N PRO A 14 -6.83 6.10 5.75
CA PRO A 14 -7.18 6.02 4.33
C PRO A 14 -5.98 5.85 3.40
N GLY A 15 -4.81 6.36 3.79
CA GLY A 15 -3.56 6.20 3.06
C GLY A 15 -3.05 4.76 3.00
N LEU A 16 -3.57 3.83 3.80
CA LEU A 16 -3.24 2.40 3.78
C LEU A 16 -4.21 1.54 2.95
N ARG A 17 -5.15 2.16 2.22
CA ARG A 17 -6.03 1.42 1.29
C ARG A 17 -5.24 0.74 0.18
N GLU A 18 -5.76 -0.38 -0.34
CA GLU A 18 -5.19 -1.07 -1.50
C GLU A 18 -5.04 -0.13 -2.70
N ARG A 19 -4.02 -0.42 -3.52
CA ARG A 19 -3.81 0.28 -4.79
C ARG A 19 -5.04 0.13 -5.68
N ARG A 20 -5.53 1.25 -6.21
CA ARG A 20 -6.67 1.24 -7.13
C ARG A 20 -6.21 0.76 -8.50
N LEU A 21 -6.62 -0.43 -8.92
CA LEU A 21 -6.19 -0.95 -10.22
C LEU A 21 -6.77 -0.14 -11.40
N GLY A 22 -7.99 0.38 -11.25
CA GLY A 22 -8.72 1.10 -12.30
C GLY A 22 -9.73 0.23 -13.04
N ASN A 23 -10.30 0.75 -14.13
CA ASN A 23 -11.24 0.03 -14.96
C ASN A 23 -10.50 -0.95 -15.87
N SER A 24 -10.25 -2.17 -15.40
CA SER A 24 -9.69 -3.25 -16.22
C SER A 24 -10.80 -3.97 -17.01
N SER A 25 -11.44 -3.26 -17.95
CA SER A 25 -12.57 -3.80 -18.72
C SER A 25 -12.18 -4.81 -19.81
N THR A 26 -10.88 -5.03 -20.06
CA THR A 26 -10.43 -5.94 -21.13
C THR A 26 -9.08 -6.58 -20.78
N GLY A 27 -9.05 -7.92 -20.58
CA GLY A 27 -7.80 -8.70 -20.57
C GLY A 27 -7.44 -9.47 -19.31
N GLY A 28 -8.28 -9.45 -18.27
CA GLY A 28 -8.12 -10.27 -17.05
C GLY A 28 -7.32 -9.59 -15.94
N PHE A 29 -7.73 -9.83 -14.69
CA PHE A 29 -7.19 -9.19 -13.48
C PHE A 29 -5.66 -9.31 -13.37
N LEU A 30 -5.12 -10.53 -13.56
CA LEU A 30 -3.69 -10.77 -13.42
C LEU A 30 -2.84 -10.00 -14.44
N ARG A 31 -3.30 -9.93 -15.70
CA ARG A 31 -2.61 -9.15 -16.73
C ARG A 31 -2.62 -7.66 -16.40
N ALA A 32 -3.76 -7.16 -15.91
CA ALA A 32 -3.87 -5.77 -15.50
C ALA A 32 -2.93 -5.45 -14.33
N VAL A 33 -2.81 -6.34 -13.34
CA VAL A 33 -1.83 -6.22 -12.25
C VAL A 33 -0.40 -6.29 -12.81
N GLN A 34 -0.08 -7.25 -13.66
CA GLN A 34 1.27 -7.42 -14.23
C GLN A 34 1.74 -6.17 -14.99
N ALA A 35 0.86 -5.53 -15.77
CA ALA A 35 1.19 -4.31 -16.50
C ALA A 35 1.68 -3.17 -15.56
N THR A 36 1.09 -3.05 -14.37
CA THR A 36 1.51 -2.01 -13.40
C THR A 36 2.82 -2.33 -12.70
N TRP A 37 3.26 -3.59 -12.72
CA TRP A 37 4.56 -4.01 -12.19
C TRP A 37 5.69 -3.89 -13.21
N GLN A 38 5.38 -3.88 -14.51
CA GLN A 38 6.37 -3.68 -15.58
C GLN A 38 6.83 -2.23 -15.71
N ASP A 39 5.93 -1.27 -15.44
CA ASP A 39 6.23 0.15 -15.38
C ASP A 39 5.62 0.77 -14.11
N PRO A 40 6.44 1.18 -13.14
CA PRO A 40 5.96 1.81 -11.90
C PRO A 40 5.16 3.10 -12.10
N SER A 41 5.30 3.75 -13.26
CA SER A 41 4.61 4.99 -13.63
C SER A 41 3.27 4.73 -14.31
N PHE A 42 3.07 3.54 -14.86
CA PHE A 42 1.85 3.16 -15.56
C PHE A 42 0.67 2.99 -14.60
N ALA A 43 -0.49 3.47 -15.03
CA ALA A 43 -1.78 3.22 -14.40
C ALA A 43 -2.84 2.97 -15.47
N HIS A 44 -3.75 2.02 -15.22
CA HIS A 44 -4.93 1.87 -16.08
C HIS A 44 -5.85 3.10 -15.94
N PRO A 45 -6.76 3.33 -16.90
CA PRO A 45 -7.77 4.37 -16.77
C PRO A 45 -8.54 4.29 -15.45
N GLY A 46 -8.55 5.40 -14.70
CA GLY A 46 -9.15 5.46 -13.37
C GLY A 46 -8.38 4.68 -12.30
N GLY A 47 -7.18 4.19 -12.58
CA GLY A 47 -6.30 3.48 -11.64
C GLY A 47 -5.33 4.40 -10.90
N GLU A 48 -4.39 3.76 -10.21
CA GLU A 48 -3.27 4.34 -9.47
C GLU A 48 -2.02 3.54 -9.82
N SER A 49 -0.93 4.24 -10.15
CA SER A 49 0.34 3.59 -10.47
C SER A 49 1.02 3.05 -9.22
N ASN A 50 1.94 2.10 -9.40
CA ASN A 50 2.72 1.56 -8.29
C ASN A 50 3.53 2.66 -7.58
N GLY A 51 4.15 3.57 -8.34
CA GLY A 51 4.88 4.70 -7.76
C GLY A 51 4.00 5.66 -6.97
N ALA A 52 2.76 5.93 -7.43
CA ALA A 52 1.81 6.78 -6.70
C ALA A 52 1.35 6.12 -5.39
N ALA A 53 0.98 4.83 -5.44
CA ALA A 53 0.58 4.07 -4.27
C ALA A 53 1.72 3.93 -3.25
N GLN A 54 2.95 3.65 -3.70
CA GLN A 54 4.14 3.58 -2.85
C GLN A 54 4.38 4.91 -2.12
N ARG A 55 4.36 6.04 -2.83
CA ARG A 55 4.53 7.37 -2.20
C ARG A 55 3.46 7.65 -1.15
N ARG A 56 2.20 7.31 -1.43
CA ARG A 56 1.08 7.45 -0.49
C ARG A 56 1.30 6.59 0.76
N GLY A 57 1.65 5.31 0.60
CA GLY A 57 1.95 4.41 1.71
C GLY A 57 3.13 4.87 2.56
N LEU A 58 4.23 5.30 1.92
CA LEU A 58 5.42 5.80 2.61
C LEU A 58 5.16 7.11 3.35
N ALA A 59 4.31 7.99 2.82
CA ALA A 59 3.93 9.21 3.53
C ALA A 59 3.25 8.89 4.87
N VAL A 60 2.38 7.87 4.90
CA VAL A 60 1.78 7.37 6.15
C VAL A 60 2.85 6.82 7.10
N VAL A 61 3.72 5.95 6.61
CA VAL A 61 4.76 5.31 7.43
C VAL A 61 5.68 6.36 8.07
N ARG A 62 6.17 7.34 7.29
CA ARG A 62 7.02 8.42 7.80
C ARG A 62 6.31 9.28 8.83
N ARG A 63 5.06 9.69 8.56
CA ARG A 63 4.28 10.47 9.51
C ARG A 63 4.08 9.72 10.83
N LEU A 64 3.77 8.43 10.79
CA LEU A 64 3.59 7.62 11.99
C LEU A 64 4.92 7.41 12.74
N GLN A 65 6.03 7.24 12.02
CA GLN A 65 7.36 7.14 12.62
C GLN A 65 7.74 8.44 13.37
N GLU A 66 7.39 9.60 12.83
CA GLU A 66 7.63 10.90 13.48
C GLU A 66 6.72 11.12 14.70
N GLN A 67 5.47 10.62 14.64
CA GLN A 67 4.49 10.78 15.71
C GLN A 67 4.70 9.82 16.89
N HIS A 68 5.23 8.62 16.63
CA HIS A 68 5.33 7.52 17.60
C HIS A 68 6.78 7.09 17.81
N VAL A 69 7.61 8.03 18.27
CA VAL A 69 9.04 7.78 18.48
C VAL A 69 9.25 6.77 19.61
N ALA A 70 10.05 5.74 19.36
CA ALA A 70 10.36 4.65 20.29
C ALA A 70 9.15 3.80 20.75
N GLU A 71 8.03 3.87 20.02
CA GLU A 71 6.87 3.01 20.23
C GLU A 71 6.81 1.90 19.17
N HIS A 72 6.12 0.81 19.50
CA HIS A 72 5.81 -0.25 18.53
C HIS A 72 4.40 -0.05 17.99
N ILE A 73 4.30 0.14 16.67
CA ILE A 73 3.03 0.25 15.96
C ILE A 73 2.80 -0.96 15.06
N VAL A 74 1.55 -1.40 14.96
CA VAL A 74 1.15 -2.45 14.01
C VAL A 74 0.38 -1.78 12.87
N LEU A 75 0.88 -1.95 11.64
CA LEU A 75 0.20 -1.48 10.42
C LEU A 75 -0.52 -2.66 9.75
N SER A 76 -1.79 -2.45 9.40
CA SER A 76 -2.59 -3.43 8.64
C SER A 76 -2.98 -2.81 7.30
N THR A 77 -2.75 -3.52 6.20
CA THR A 77 -3.03 -3.06 4.83
C THR A 77 -3.34 -4.25 3.91
N HIS A 78 -3.14 -4.10 2.60
CA HIS A 78 -3.41 -5.07 1.55
C HIS A 78 -2.14 -5.45 0.79
N GLY A 79 -2.18 -6.54 0.02
CA GLY A 79 -1.00 -7.18 -0.55
C GLY A 79 -0.16 -6.29 -1.48
N ASN A 80 -0.77 -5.58 -2.44
CA ASN A 80 0.03 -4.77 -3.37
C ASN A 80 0.63 -3.56 -2.67
N LEU A 81 -0.16 -2.85 -1.85
CA LEU A 81 0.39 -1.71 -1.11
C LEU A 81 1.51 -2.15 -0.15
N MET A 82 1.36 -3.29 0.54
CA MET A 82 2.38 -3.83 1.43
C MET A 82 3.69 -4.09 0.69
N ALA A 83 3.63 -4.81 -0.43
CA ALA A 83 4.81 -5.08 -1.25
C ALA A 83 5.49 -3.79 -1.71
N LEU A 84 4.71 -2.79 -2.16
CA LEU A 84 5.25 -1.49 -2.57
C LEU A 84 5.91 -0.72 -1.42
N ILE A 85 5.31 -0.71 -0.23
CA ILE A 85 5.92 -0.06 0.95
C ILE A 85 7.24 -0.76 1.30
N LEU A 86 7.24 -2.10 1.35
CA LEU A 86 8.43 -2.88 1.69
C LEU A 86 9.55 -2.71 0.64
N GLN A 87 9.21 -2.64 -0.64
CA GLN A 87 10.16 -2.43 -1.74
C GLN A 87 10.98 -1.14 -1.59
N ALA A 88 10.43 -0.13 -0.89
CA ALA A 88 11.16 1.11 -0.63
C ALA A 88 12.29 0.96 0.42
N PHE A 89 12.25 -0.10 1.22
CA PHE A 89 13.27 -0.43 2.23
C PHE A 89 14.13 -1.61 1.78
N ASP A 90 13.55 -2.56 1.04
CA ASP A 90 14.24 -3.71 0.46
C ASP A 90 13.82 -3.85 -1.02
N PRO A 91 14.67 -3.40 -1.96
CA PRO A 91 14.38 -3.48 -3.39
C PRO A 91 14.20 -4.91 -3.95
N SER A 92 14.48 -5.96 -3.17
CA SER A 92 14.31 -7.36 -3.60
C SER A 92 12.87 -7.88 -3.46
N VAL A 93 12.00 -7.13 -2.78
CA VAL A 93 10.54 -7.36 -2.71
C VAL A 93 9.87 -6.96 -4.02
#